data_AF-A0A1C6SVJ5-F1
#
_entry.id   AF-A0A1C6SVJ5-F1
#
_cell.length_a   1.000
_cell.length_b   1.000
_cell.length_c   1.000
_cell.angle_alpha   90.00
_cell.angle_beta   90.00
_cell.angle_gamma   90.00
#
_symmetry.space_group_name_H-M   'P 1'
#
loop_
_entity.id
_entity.type
_entity.pdbx_description
1 polymer ?
#
loop_
_entity_poly.entity_id
_entity_poly.type
_entity_poly.pdbx_seq_one_letter_code
_entity_poly.pdbx_strand_id
1 'polypeptide(L)' 'MQPGVWIGASILLGRPVPVDERYPHICGITLTGRATGRKRVRLQPRDCAACATLRATRGDPS' A
#
# COMPACT_ATOMS: atom_id res chain seq x y z
N MET A 1 22.01 9.87 -6.89
CA MET A 1 20.98 8.85 -7.19
C MET A 1 19.83 9.10 -6.24
N GLN A 2 18.67 9.56 -6.72
CA GLN A 2 17.50 9.65 -5.85
C GLN A 2 16.94 8.23 -5.66
N PRO A 3 16.75 7.75 -4.43
CA PRO A 3 16.05 6.50 -4.21
C PRO A 3 14.65 6.64 -4.83
N GLY A 4 14.17 5.56 -5.46
CA GLY A 4 12.81 5.53 -6.01
C GLY A 4 11.76 5.88 -4.93
N VAL A 5 10.53 6.15 -5.35
CA VAL A 5 9.41 6.38 -4.42
C VAL A 5 8.27 5.40 -4.65
N TRP A 6 7.62 4.99 -3.57
CA TRP A 6 6.39 4.20 -3.65
C TRP A 6 5.24 5.09 -4.13
N ILE A 7 4.96 5.12 -5.44
CA ILE A 7 3.95 6.02 -6.02
C ILE A 7 2.57 5.83 -5.35
N GLY A 8 2.09 4.58 -5.24
CA GLY A 8 0.81 4.28 -4.62
C GLY A 8 0.75 4.68 -3.14
N ALA A 9 1.78 4.35 -2.36
CA ALA A 9 1.84 4.70 -0.94
C ALA A 9 1.99 6.21 -0.73
N SER A 10 2.72 6.90 -1.61
CA SER A 10 2.93 8.34 -1.51
C SER A 10 1.63 9.11 -1.75
N ILE A 11 0.85 8.68 -2.75
CA ILE A 11 -0.48 9.23 -3.02
C ILE A 11 -1.41 8.98 -1.82
N LEU A 12 -1.36 7.78 -1.24
CA LEU A 12 -2.20 7.37 -0.12
C LEU A 12 -1.87 8.09 1.19
N LEU A 13 -0.59 8.31 1.46
CA LEU A 13 -0.09 8.91 2.69
C LEU A 13 0.08 10.43 2.59
N GLY A 14 -0.13 11.02 1.40
CA GLY A 14 0.00 12.46 1.18
C GLY A 14 1.42 12.99 1.35
N ARG A 15 2.43 12.10 1.36
CA ARG A 15 3.85 12.43 1.49
C ARG A 15 4.68 11.51 0.59
N PRO A 16 5.81 11.95 0.04
CA PRO A 16 6.71 11.06 -0.67
C PRO A 16 7.21 9.96 0.26
N VAL A 17 7.09 8.70 -0.15
CA VAL A 17 7.57 7.55 0.59
C VAL A 17 8.78 6.94 -0.12
N PRO A 18 9.98 6.98 0.49
CA PRO A 18 11.18 6.40 -0.09
C PRO A 18 11.05 4.90 -0.30
N VAL A 19 11.64 4.34 -1.37
CA VAL A 19 11.69 2.88 -1.58
C VAL A 19 12.59 2.15 -0.59
N ASP A 20 13.52 2.86 0.05
CA ASP A 20 14.32 2.33 1.16
C ASP A 20 13.51 2.19 2.46
N GLU A 21 12.36 2.85 2.57
CA GLU A 21 11.42 2.60 3.68
C GLU A 21 10.80 1.21 3.49
N ARG A 22 10.97 0.35 4.51
CA ARG A 22 10.47 -1.04 4.48
C ARG A 22 8.95 -1.03 4.35
N TYR A 23 8.46 -1.42 3.17
CA TYR A 23 7.05 -1.57 2.77
C TYR A 23 6.07 -0.79 3.67
N PRO A 24 5.70 0.45 3.31
CA PRO A 24 4.78 1.25 4.13
C PRO A 24 3.42 0.55 4.27
N HIS A 25 2.87 0.54 5.49
CA HIS A 25 1.54 0.01 5.73
C HIS A 25 0.46 0.97 5.21
N ILE A 26 -0.29 0.52 4.21
CA ILE A 26 -1.44 1.25 3.64
C ILE A 26 -2.79 0.59 3.95
N CYS A 27 -2.78 -0.56 4.62
CA CYS A 27 -4.01 -1.25 5.03
C CYS A 27 -4.84 -0.36 5.98
N GLY A 28 -6.15 -0.37 5.81
CA GLY A 28 -7.08 0.42 6.60
C GLY A 28 -7.33 1.84 6.08
N ILE A 29 -6.51 2.34 5.13
CA ILE A 29 -6.77 3.62 4.47
C ILE A 29 -8.02 3.49 3.58
N THR A 30 -8.89 4.50 3.64
CA THR A 30 -10.07 4.58 2.77
C THR A 30 -9.76 5.45 1.58
N LEU A 31 -9.69 4.83 0.40
CA LEU A 31 -9.54 5.51 -0.87
C LEU A 31 -10.88 6.03 -1.35
N THR A 32 -10.92 7.31 -1.71
CA THR A 32 -12.01 7.88 -2.50
C THR A 32 -11.49 8.11 -3.91
N GLY A 33 -11.57 7.08 -4.75
CA GLY A 33 -11.04 7.12 -6.11
C GLY A 33 -12.10 7.57 -7.13
N ARG A 34 -11.73 8.52 -8.00
CA ARG A 34 -12.52 8.86 -9.21
C ARG A 34 -12.65 7.66 -10.16
N ALA A 35 -11.65 6.76 -10.15
CA ALA A 35 -11.61 5.53 -10.96
C ALA A 35 -12.67 4.47 -10.58
N THR A 36 -13.17 4.46 -9.34
CA THR A 36 -14.18 3.52 -8.84
C THR A 36 -15.60 4.11 -8.79
N GLY A 37 -15.81 5.26 -9.45
CA GLY A 37 -17.14 5.76 -9.82
C GLY A 37 -18.03 6.30 -8.71
N ARG A 38 -17.77 6.03 -7.42
CA ARG A 38 -18.39 6.65 -6.20
C ARG A 38 -18.16 5.87 -4.90
N LYS A 39 -17.54 4.69 -4.93
CA LYS A 39 -17.35 3.89 -3.71
C LYS A 39 -16.03 4.24 -3.03
N ARG A 40 -16.15 4.76 -1.81
CA ARG A 40 -15.07 4.72 -0.81
C ARG A 40 -14.63 3.26 -0.68
N VAL A 41 -13.40 2.94 -1.06
CA VAL A 41 -12.83 1.59 -0.94
C VAL A 41 -11.88 1.61 0.24
N ARG A 42 -12.16 0.78 1.25
CA ARG A 42 -11.21 0.56 2.34
C ARG A 42 -10.19 -0.48 1.90
N LEU A 43 -8.92 -0.11 1.90
CA LEU A 43 -7.82 -1.01 1.60
C LEU A 43 -7.75 -2.10 2.65
N GLN A 44 -7.77 -3.35 2.19
CA GLN A 44 -7.67 -4.52 3.03
C GLN A 44 -6.20 -4.95 3.20
N PRO A 45 -5.90 -5.83 4.17
CA PRO A 45 -4.54 -6.36 4.37
C PRO A 45 -3.95 -7.00 3.11
N ARG A 46 -4.77 -7.55 2.20
CA ARG A 46 -4.32 -8.09 0.91
C ARG A 46 -3.84 -7.04 -0.09
N ASP A 47 -4.35 -5.81 0.02
CA ASP A 47 -3.99 -4.70 -0.87
C ASP A 47 -2.72 -3.98 -0.39
N CYS A 48 -2.25 -4.31 0.82
CA CYS A 48 -1.07 -3.71 1.44
C CYS A 48 0.14 -4.61 1.22
N ALA A 49 1.14 -4.12 0.48
CA ALA A 49 2.38 -4.86 0.21
C ALA A 49 3.08 -5.33 1.49
N ALA A 50 3.11 -4.50 2.54
CA ALA A 50 3.70 -4.87 3.83
C ALA A 50 3.03 -6.10 4.45
N CYS A 51 1.69 -6.12 4.45
CA CYS A 51 0.90 -7.23 4.96
C CYS A 51 0.96 -8.46 4.05
N ALA A 52 0.98 -8.27 2.73
CA ALA A 52 1.13 -9.34 1.76
C ALA A 52 2.50 -10.01 1.87
N THR A 53 3.59 -9.24 1.97
CA THR A 53 4.95 -9.76 2.20
C THR A 53 5.05 -10.47 3.55
N LEU A 54 4.44 -9.94 4.62
CA LEU A 54 4.39 -10.62 5.92
C LEU A 54 3.63 -11.95 5.85
N ARG A 55 2.54 -12.02 5.09
CA ARG A 55 1.80 -13.28 4.86
C ARG A 55 2.65 -14.28 4.05
N ALA A 56 3.27 -13.84 2.96
CA ALA A 56 4.13 -14.67 2.13
C ALA A 56 5.33 -15.22 2.94
N THR A 57 5.94 -14.40 3.78
CA THR A 57 7.08 -14.80 4.63
C THR A 57 6.69 -15.65 5.83
N ARG A 58 5.48 -15.49 6.38
CA ARG A 58 4.99 -16.31 7.49
C ARG A 58 4.56 -17.73 7.09
N GLY A 59 4.53 -18.04 5.80
CA GLY A 59 4.23 -19.39 5.33
C GLY A 59 2.73 -19.69 5.38
N ASP A 60 2.00 -19.12 4.44
CA ASP A 60 0.91 -19.85 3.80
C ASP A 60 1.16 -19.85 2.29
N PRO A 61 2.01 -20.76 1.79
CA PRO A 61 2.05 -21.07 0.37
C PRO A 61 0.83 -21.95 0.09
N SER A 62 -0.29 -21.34 -0.31
CA SER A 62 -1.42 -22.12 -0.84
C SER A 62 -1.11 -22.67 -2.22
#